data_AF-A0A1E1KWZ8-F1
#
_entry.id   AF-A0A1E1KWZ8-F1
#
_cell.length_a   1.000
_cell.length_b   1.000
_cell.length_c   1.000
_cell.angle_alpha   90.00
_cell.angle_beta   90.00
_cell.angle_gamma   90.00
#
_symmetry.space_group_name_H-M   'P 1'
#
loop_
_entity.id
_entity.type
_entity.pdbx_description
1 polymer ?
#
loop_
_entity_poly.entity_id
_entity_poly.type
_entity_poly.pdbx_seq_one_letter_code
_entity_poly.pdbx_strand_id
1 'polypeptide(L)'
;MLQVYLDPCTINSRKVLAGLDLMGTKFELKHIDYFTGEHKSPEYLKILLVENFRPDLIKNPNGTVPSASDGPDFNIKEPNAKPLTDQNDTTKQAPVMLAHCDYTAESGPIRVRQLLWDEAGDLLSRRVACFNSIHLALSKRPLAMRDVTSAPADDLFNLHLRYCDPNGENYVMRYSPTHQCWYFPNMEADQVILLKTYESRSDVARFIGYTAFENPMSPPDAKIHESVEIRTIAFL
;
A
#
# COMPACT_ATOMS: atom_id res chain seq x y z
N MET A 1 9.77 -30.64 8.44
CA MET A 1 10.91 -29.69 8.45
C MET A 1 10.57 -28.68 7.38
N LEU A 2 10.39 -27.43 7.78
CA LEU A 2 9.88 -26.37 6.92
C LEU A 2 10.79 -26.21 5.71
N GLN A 3 10.26 -26.40 4.51
CA GLN A 3 10.93 -26.08 3.26
C GLN A 3 10.45 -24.70 2.81
N VAL A 4 11.39 -23.83 2.46
CA VAL A 4 11.08 -22.47 2.01
C VAL A 4 11.68 -22.27 0.64
N TYR A 5 10.82 -22.02 -0.34
CA TYR A 5 11.18 -21.82 -1.73
C TYR A 5 11.24 -20.33 -2.03
N LEU A 6 12.43 -19.81 -2.32
CA LEU A 6 12.61 -18.38 -2.48
C LEU A 6 13.86 -17.98 -3.25
N ASP A 7 13.88 -16.73 -3.71
CA ASP A 7 15.09 -16.04 -4.14
C ASP A 7 15.37 -14.88 -3.15
N PRO A 8 16.50 -14.89 -2.42
CA PRO A 8 16.87 -13.79 -1.53
C PRO A 8 16.99 -12.43 -2.23
N CYS A 9 17.07 -12.38 -3.57
CA CYS A 9 17.07 -11.14 -4.32
C CYS A 9 15.76 -10.35 -4.13
N THR A 10 14.61 -11.03 -3.93
CA THR A 10 13.32 -10.36 -3.78
C THR A 10 13.09 -9.82 -2.37
N ILE A 11 12.42 -8.67 -2.28
CA ILE A 11 12.10 -8.00 -1.01
C ILE A 11 11.24 -8.90 -0.11
N ASN A 12 10.27 -9.58 -0.70
CA ASN A 12 9.34 -10.44 0.02
C ASN A 12 10.02 -11.68 0.61
N SER A 13 10.96 -12.29 -0.13
CA SER A 13 11.77 -13.38 0.39
C SER A 13 12.65 -12.97 1.57
N ARG A 14 13.23 -11.76 1.54
CA ARG A 14 14.01 -11.24 2.69
C ARG A 14 13.15 -11.04 3.94
N LYS A 15 11.90 -10.61 3.80
CA LYS A 15 10.96 -10.47 4.93
C LYS A 15 10.71 -11.82 5.61
N VAL A 16 10.46 -12.87 4.81
CA VAL A 16 10.23 -14.22 5.34
C VAL A 16 11.49 -14.77 6.02
N LEU A 17 12.67 -14.60 5.40
CA LEU A 17 13.93 -15.01 6.02
C LEU A 17 14.18 -14.32 7.36
N ALA A 18 14.00 -12.99 7.42
CA ALA A 18 14.15 -12.23 8.66
C ALA A 18 13.15 -12.66 9.75
N GLY A 19 11.91 -12.96 9.36
CA GLY A 19 10.90 -13.50 10.29
C GLY A 19 11.27 -14.89 10.84
N LEU A 20 11.76 -15.78 9.98
CA LEU A 20 12.18 -17.13 10.38
C LEU A 20 13.41 -17.09 11.31
N ASP A 21 14.36 -16.22 11.02
CA ASP A 21 15.54 -15.98 11.86
C ASP A 21 15.15 -15.44 13.25
N LEU A 22 14.26 -14.42 13.29
CA LEU A 22 13.73 -13.87 14.54
C LEU A 22 13.04 -14.93 15.41
N MET A 23 12.34 -15.89 14.78
CA MET A 23 11.66 -16.98 15.48
C MET A 23 12.60 -18.13 15.88
N GLY A 24 13.85 -18.15 15.40
CA GLY A 24 14.75 -19.29 15.57
C GLY A 24 14.25 -20.56 14.88
N THR A 25 13.39 -20.43 13.87
CA THR A 25 12.76 -21.56 13.17
C THR A 25 13.77 -22.18 12.21
N LYS A 26 14.04 -23.47 12.35
CA LYS A 26 14.87 -24.21 11.39
C LYS A 26 14.09 -24.47 10.11
N PHE A 27 14.70 -24.14 8.97
CA PHE A 27 14.12 -24.39 7.65
C PHE A 27 15.18 -24.85 6.66
N GLU A 28 14.73 -25.51 5.60
CA GLU A 28 15.52 -25.83 4.42
C GLU A 28 15.22 -24.80 3.32
N LEU A 29 16.23 -24.07 2.88
CA LEU A 29 16.10 -23.14 1.77
C LEU A 29 16.18 -23.90 0.44
N LYS A 30 15.13 -23.79 -0.37
CA LYS A 30 15.09 -24.21 -1.76
C LYS A 30 15.21 -22.95 -2.62
N HIS A 31 16.39 -22.75 -3.21
CA HIS A 31 16.61 -21.59 -4.06
C HIS A 31 15.78 -21.72 -5.34
N ILE A 32 15.04 -20.68 -5.69
CA ILE A 32 14.28 -20.57 -6.94
C ILE A 32 14.78 -19.32 -7.64
N ASP A 33 15.51 -19.45 -8.73
CA ASP A 33 16.10 -18.31 -9.41
C ASP A 33 15.03 -17.43 -10.08
N TYR A 34 14.92 -16.20 -9.58
CA TYR A 34 13.93 -15.25 -10.07
C TYR A 34 14.26 -14.76 -11.48
N PHE A 35 15.54 -14.51 -11.79
CA PHE A 35 15.99 -13.90 -13.03
C PHE A 35 15.92 -14.85 -14.23
N THR A 36 16.16 -16.14 -14.00
CA THR A 36 16.00 -17.18 -15.03
C THR A 36 14.54 -17.57 -15.25
N GLY A 37 13.63 -17.12 -14.39
CA GLY A 37 12.21 -17.43 -14.49
C GLY A 37 11.82 -18.79 -13.90
N GLU A 38 12.67 -19.40 -13.06
CA GLU A 38 12.42 -20.71 -12.44
C GLU A 38 11.12 -20.73 -11.62
N HIS A 39 10.73 -19.58 -11.06
CA HIS A 39 9.46 -19.35 -10.37
C HIS A 39 8.22 -19.48 -11.28
N LYS A 40 8.39 -19.59 -12.60
CA LYS A 40 7.31 -19.89 -13.57
C LYS A 40 7.37 -21.32 -14.10
N SER A 41 8.35 -22.11 -13.66
CA SER A 41 8.53 -23.48 -14.13
C SER A 41 7.34 -24.36 -13.74
N PRO A 42 6.90 -25.30 -14.59
CA PRO A 42 5.87 -26.27 -14.24
C PRO A 42 6.18 -27.03 -12.95
N GLU A 43 7.47 -27.27 -12.67
CA GLU A 43 7.97 -27.90 -11.46
C GLU A 43 7.63 -27.04 -10.24
N TYR A 44 7.97 -25.74 -10.25
CA TYR A 44 7.69 -24.83 -9.14
C TYR A 44 6.20 -24.56 -8.94
N LEU A 45 5.45 -24.37 -10.02
CA LEU A 45 4.01 -24.09 -9.95
C LEU A 45 3.21 -25.26 -9.30
N LYS A 46 3.78 -26.47 -9.32
CA LYS A 46 3.23 -27.70 -8.73
C LYS A 46 3.61 -27.92 -7.27
N ILE A 47 4.60 -27.22 -6.71
CA ILE A 47 5.15 -27.46 -5.36
C ILE A 47 4.11 -27.35 -4.24
N LEU A 48 2.99 -26.67 -4.48
CA LEU A 48 1.91 -26.53 -3.50
C LEU A 48 0.70 -27.44 -3.79
N LEU A 49 0.79 -28.44 -4.67
CA LEU A 49 -0.31 -29.39 -4.89
C LEU A 49 -0.46 -30.31 -3.67
N VAL A 50 -1.50 -30.09 -2.86
CA VAL A 50 -1.95 -31.08 -1.87
C VAL A 50 -3.02 -31.94 -2.52
N GLU A 51 -2.72 -33.20 -2.83
CA GLU A 51 -3.69 -34.13 -3.43
C GLU A 51 -4.88 -34.45 -2.49
N ASN A 52 -4.69 -34.30 -1.18
CA ASN A 52 -5.66 -34.71 -0.16
C ASN A 52 -6.56 -33.58 0.40
N PHE A 53 -6.30 -32.32 0.04
CA PHE A 53 -7.08 -31.17 0.51
C PHE A 53 -7.37 -30.24 -0.66
N ARG A 54 -8.51 -30.44 -1.32
CA ARG A 54 -9.06 -29.57 -2.37
C ARG A 54 -8.10 -29.38 -3.57
N PRO A 55 -8.14 -30.30 -4.57
CA PRO A 55 -7.29 -30.20 -5.77
C PRO A 55 -7.50 -28.91 -6.60
N ASP A 56 -8.56 -28.14 -6.30
CA ASP A 56 -8.87 -26.83 -6.85
C ASP A 56 -8.17 -25.66 -6.14
N LEU A 57 -7.71 -25.81 -4.88
CA LEU A 57 -7.34 -24.67 -4.03
C LEU A 57 -5.84 -24.41 -3.89
N ILE A 58 -4.98 -25.38 -4.19
CA ILE A 58 -3.56 -25.22 -3.92
C ILE A 58 -2.71 -25.52 -5.15
N LYS A 59 -2.56 -24.46 -5.95
CA LYS A 59 -1.47 -24.26 -6.90
C LYS A 59 -0.75 -22.98 -6.47
N ASN A 60 0.50 -22.80 -6.88
CA ASN A 60 1.09 -21.45 -6.94
C ASN A 60 0.88 -20.88 -8.35
N PRO A 61 -0.36 -20.66 -8.84
CA PRO A 61 -0.58 -20.28 -10.24
C PRO A 61 0.06 -18.92 -10.58
N ASN A 62 0.38 -18.13 -9.55
CA ASN A 62 0.97 -16.82 -9.70
C ASN A 62 2.50 -16.89 -9.83
N GLY A 63 3.13 -18.05 -9.60
CA GLY A 63 4.58 -18.21 -9.65
C GLY A 63 5.32 -17.31 -8.66
N THR A 64 4.71 -16.96 -7.53
CA THR A 64 5.29 -16.00 -6.59
C THR A 64 6.21 -16.68 -5.60
N VAL A 65 7.41 -16.14 -5.42
CA VAL A 65 8.30 -16.41 -4.28
C VAL A 65 8.15 -15.29 -3.23
N PRO A 66 8.27 -15.58 -1.92
CA PRO A 66 8.51 -16.88 -1.31
C PRO A 66 7.23 -17.76 -1.21
N SER A 67 7.44 -19.08 -1.18
CA SER A 67 6.44 -20.06 -0.74
C SER A 67 7.06 -21.01 0.29
N ALA A 68 6.25 -21.68 1.10
CA ALA A 68 6.73 -22.59 2.11
C ALA A 68 5.85 -23.84 2.23
N SER A 69 6.45 -24.98 2.57
CA SER A 69 5.77 -26.23 2.84
C SER A 69 6.29 -26.86 4.14
N ASP A 70 5.41 -27.44 4.95
CA ASP A 70 5.78 -28.25 6.11
C ASP A 70 4.97 -29.55 6.14
N GLY A 71 5.60 -30.62 5.63
CA GLY A 71 4.91 -31.90 5.44
C GLY A 71 3.93 -31.87 4.25
N PRO A 72 3.11 -32.93 4.10
CA PRO A 72 2.25 -33.11 2.93
C PRO A 72 1.04 -32.16 2.90
N ASP A 73 0.62 -31.64 4.05
CA ASP A 73 -0.69 -30.99 4.21
C ASP A 73 -0.60 -29.48 4.48
N PHE A 74 0.59 -28.94 4.75
CA PHE A 74 0.76 -27.54 5.11
C PHE A 74 1.58 -26.80 4.06
N ASN A 75 0.89 -26.08 3.19
CA ASN A 75 1.48 -25.31 2.10
C ASN A 75 1.01 -23.86 2.19
N ILE A 76 1.95 -22.94 2.36
CA ILE A 76 1.70 -21.50 2.44
C ILE A 76 2.34 -20.81 1.24
N LYS A 77 1.56 -19.95 0.60
CA LYS A 77 2.06 -18.90 -0.31
C LYS A 77 1.84 -17.55 0.34
N GLU A 78 2.50 -16.51 -0.16
CA GLU A 78 2.27 -15.16 0.35
C GLU A 78 0.75 -14.82 0.37
N PRO A 79 0.21 -14.33 1.50
CA PRO A 79 -1.18 -13.87 1.59
C PRO A 79 -1.42 -12.58 0.80
N ASN A 80 -0.35 -11.95 0.32
CA ASN A 80 -0.39 -10.69 -0.41
C ASN A 80 -0.42 -10.85 -1.93
N ALA A 81 -0.81 -12.03 -2.45
CA ALA A 81 -1.18 -12.19 -3.84
C ALA A 81 -2.47 -11.40 -4.14
N LYS A 82 -2.37 -10.07 -4.14
CA LYS A 82 -3.28 -9.21 -4.89
C LYS A 82 -3.33 -9.78 -6.31
N PRO A 83 -4.51 -9.90 -6.94
CA PRO A 83 -4.57 -10.21 -8.36
C PRO A 83 -3.63 -9.26 -9.10
N LEU A 84 -2.67 -9.86 -9.81
CA LEU A 84 -1.62 -9.29 -10.66
C LEU A 84 -1.70 -7.76 -10.82
N THR A 85 -1.11 -7.01 -9.89
CA THR A 85 -0.41 -5.79 -10.29
C THR A 85 0.83 -6.28 -11.03
N ASP A 86 0.93 -5.94 -12.31
CA ASP A 86 2.06 -6.29 -13.18
C ASP A 86 3.38 -5.97 -12.46
N GLN A 87 4.09 -7.00 -12.00
CA GLN A 87 5.29 -6.86 -11.18
C GLN A 87 6.48 -6.25 -11.95
N ASN A 88 6.31 -5.95 -13.24
CA ASN A 88 7.27 -5.21 -14.03
C ASN A 88 7.13 -3.68 -13.91
N ASP A 89 6.09 -3.18 -13.25
CA ASP A 89 5.80 -1.75 -13.17
C ASP A 89 5.46 -1.30 -11.74
N THR A 90 6.49 -0.86 -11.01
CA THR A 90 6.35 -0.33 -9.62
C THR A 90 5.55 0.98 -9.55
N THR A 91 5.15 1.56 -10.69
CA THR A 91 4.36 2.80 -10.75
C THR A 91 2.85 2.58 -10.59
N LYS A 92 2.36 1.33 -10.69
CA LYS A 92 0.93 1.02 -10.61
C LYS A 92 0.55 0.39 -9.27
N GLN A 93 -0.05 1.19 -8.39
CA GLN A 93 -0.55 0.73 -7.10
C GLN A 93 -2.07 0.51 -7.16
N ALA A 94 -2.55 -0.55 -6.52
CA ALA A 94 -3.98 -0.77 -6.34
C ALA A 94 -4.59 0.33 -5.46
N PRO A 95 -5.85 0.74 -5.71
CA PRO A 95 -6.52 1.73 -4.88
C PRO A 95 -6.51 1.35 -3.40
N VAL A 96 -6.23 2.33 -2.54
CA VAL A 96 -6.21 2.14 -1.08
C VAL A 96 -7.63 2.27 -0.55
N MET A 97 -8.15 1.16 0.00
CA MET A 97 -9.50 1.06 0.57
C MET A 97 -9.56 1.37 2.07
N LEU A 98 -8.41 1.65 2.68
CA LEU A 98 -8.31 2.07 4.07
C LEU A 98 -8.33 3.59 4.13
N ALA A 99 -9.23 4.16 4.93
CA ALA A 99 -9.30 5.60 5.14
C ALA A 99 -8.04 6.11 5.86
N HIS A 100 -7.29 6.97 5.18
CA HIS A 100 -5.96 7.41 5.62
C HIS A 100 -5.69 8.86 5.26
N CYS A 101 -4.65 9.42 5.87
CA CYS A 101 -3.97 10.63 5.44
C CYS A 101 -2.47 10.31 5.29
N ASP A 102 -1.85 10.77 4.21
CA ASP A 102 -0.44 10.47 3.87
C ASP A 102 0.56 10.90 4.95
N TYR A 103 0.23 11.90 5.77
CA TYR A 103 1.13 12.45 6.77
C TYR A 103 0.50 12.51 8.14
N THR A 104 1.37 12.42 9.14
CA THR A 104 1.07 12.78 10.53
C THR A 104 1.71 14.12 10.87
N ALA A 105 1.40 14.64 12.07
CA ALA A 105 2.07 15.81 12.61
C ALA A 105 3.60 15.62 12.68
N GLU A 106 4.07 14.39 12.90
CA GLU A 106 5.48 14.02 13.01
C GLU A 106 6.12 13.69 11.66
N SER A 107 5.41 12.93 10.81
CA SER A 107 5.97 12.46 9.55
C SER A 107 6.08 13.54 8.47
N GLY A 108 5.20 14.55 8.48
CA GLY A 108 5.29 15.69 7.55
C GLY A 108 6.65 16.40 7.61
N PRO A 109 7.11 16.90 8.76
CA PRO A 109 8.43 17.52 8.90
C PRO A 109 9.59 16.55 8.62
N ILE A 110 9.45 15.27 9.00
CA ILE A 110 10.46 14.25 8.68
C ILE A 110 10.60 14.12 7.16
N ARG A 111 9.48 14.11 6.42
CA ARG A 111 9.50 14.01 4.96
C ARG A 111 10.24 15.18 4.31
N VAL A 112 10.07 16.39 4.82
CA VAL A 112 10.82 17.57 4.35
C VAL A 112 12.32 17.36 4.56
N ARG A 113 12.74 16.90 5.74
CA ARG A 113 14.16 16.61 6.04
C ARG A 113 14.74 15.52 5.15
N GLN A 114 13.96 14.49 4.83
CA GLN A 114 14.38 13.41 3.94
C GLN A 114 14.56 13.85 2.49
N LEU A 115 13.79 14.84 2.03
CA LEU A 115 13.80 15.28 0.63
C LEU A 115 14.74 16.45 0.36
N LEU A 116 14.91 17.36 1.32
CA LEU A 116 15.59 18.64 1.13
C LEU A 116 16.87 18.77 1.96
N TRP A 117 17.19 17.77 2.79
CA TRP A 117 18.43 17.67 3.57
C TRP A 117 18.84 18.99 4.25
N ASP A 118 19.88 19.64 3.74
CA ASP A 118 20.47 20.85 4.33
C ASP A 118 19.52 22.06 4.31
N GLU A 119 18.64 22.16 3.30
CA GLU A 119 17.67 23.25 3.17
C GLU A 119 16.48 23.08 4.13
N ALA A 120 16.26 21.86 4.65
CA ALA A 120 15.08 21.54 5.43
C ALA A 120 14.97 22.38 6.71
N GLY A 121 16.10 22.73 7.34
CA GLY A 121 16.11 23.55 8.56
C GLY A 121 15.47 24.92 8.36
N ASP A 122 15.90 25.64 7.32
CA ASP A 122 15.33 26.96 6.97
C ASP A 122 13.88 26.82 6.51
N LEU A 123 13.59 25.86 5.64
CA LEU A 123 12.26 25.67 5.07
C LEU A 123 11.21 25.25 6.09
N LEU A 124 11.59 24.45 7.11
CA LEU A 124 10.70 24.08 8.21
C LEU A 124 10.45 25.21 9.21
N SER A 125 11.23 26.30 9.18
CA SER A 125 10.94 27.50 9.96
C SER A 125 9.76 28.29 9.41
N ARG A 126 9.40 28.05 8.14
CA ARG A 126 8.28 28.67 7.42
C ARG A 126 7.00 27.85 7.60
N ARG A 127 5.89 28.35 7.09
CA ARG A 127 4.66 27.55 7.03
C ARG A 127 4.84 26.47 5.98
N VAL A 128 4.53 25.22 6.33
CA VAL A 128 4.68 24.07 5.43
C VAL A 128 3.33 23.41 5.22
N ALA A 129 2.98 23.17 3.96
CA ALA A 129 1.80 22.41 3.60
C ALA A 129 2.15 21.37 2.52
N CYS A 130 1.60 20.18 2.63
CA CYS A 130 1.70 19.16 1.58
C CYS A 130 0.37 19.02 0.87
N PHE A 131 0.44 18.96 -0.45
CA PHE A 131 -0.71 18.81 -1.33
C PHE A 131 -0.53 17.62 -2.26
N ASN A 132 -1.62 16.89 -2.49
CA ASN A 132 -1.68 15.86 -3.51
C ASN A 132 -2.68 16.33 -4.57
N SER A 133 -2.20 16.56 -5.78
CA SER A 133 -3.04 16.83 -6.95
C SER A 133 -3.36 15.50 -7.61
N ILE A 134 -4.65 15.15 -7.67
CA ILE A 134 -5.11 13.86 -8.19
C ILE A 134 -5.94 14.12 -9.45
N HIS A 135 -5.44 13.64 -10.58
CA HIS A 135 -6.17 13.57 -11.84
C HIS A 135 -6.84 12.21 -11.93
N LEU A 136 -8.16 12.20 -12.11
CA LEU A 136 -8.98 10.99 -12.15
C LEU A 136 -9.55 10.77 -13.54
N ALA A 137 -9.39 9.56 -14.06
CA ALA A 137 -10.24 9.06 -15.13
C ALA A 137 -11.43 8.29 -14.52
N LEU A 138 -12.60 8.36 -15.17
CA LEU A 138 -13.83 7.63 -14.80
C LEU A 138 -13.55 6.22 -14.25
N SER A 139 -14.09 5.93 -13.06
CA SER A 139 -13.64 4.80 -12.25
C SER A 139 -14.78 4.08 -11.51
N LYS A 140 -14.66 2.75 -11.42
CA LYS A 140 -15.44 1.90 -10.48
C LYS A 140 -15.19 2.19 -8.99
N ARG A 141 -14.06 2.81 -8.68
CA ARG A 141 -13.59 3.11 -7.33
C ARG A 141 -13.22 4.59 -7.24
N PRO A 142 -14.20 5.49 -7.09
CA PRO A 142 -13.94 6.91 -6.93
C PRO A 142 -13.25 7.20 -5.58
N LEU A 143 -12.68 8.39 -5.49
CA LEU A 143 -12.05 8.91 -4.29
C LEU A 143 -13.09 9.58 -3.40
N ALA A 144 -13.22 9.11 -2.16
CA ALA A 144 -13.96 9.77 -1.10
C ALA A 144 -13.00 10.54 -0.18
N MET A 145 -13.41 11.74 0.23
CA MET A 145 -12.66 12.62 1.10
C MET A 145 -13.52 13.01 2.30
N ARG A 146 -12.96 12.97 3.48
CA ARG A 146 -13.66 13.29 4.73
C ARG A 146 -13.64 14.79 4.97
N ASP A 147 -14.76 15.34 5.39
CA ASP A 147 -14.85 16.71 5.90
C ASP A 147 -14.10 16.81 7.22
N VAL A 148 -13.04 17.60 7.26
CA VAL A 148 -12.17 17.74 8.43
C VAL A 148 -12.93 18.23 9.66
N THR A 149 -13.99 19.03 9.50
CA THR A 149 -14.83 19.54 10.59
C THR A 149 -15.72 18.46 11.22
N SER A 150 -15.98 17.39 10.48
CA SER A 150 -16.84 16.27 10.90
C SER A 150 -16.10 15.13 11.60
N ALA A 151 -14.76 15.20 11.71
CA ALA A 151 -14.07 14.28 12.61
C ALA A 151 -13.02 14.90 13.54
N PRO A 152 -13.11 14.56 14.84
CA PRO A 152 -12.14 14.96 15.83
C PRO A 152 -10.75 14.36 15.57
N ALA A 153 -9.74 15.00 16.14
CA ALA A 153 -8.36 14.51 16.11
C ALA A 153 -8.22 13.10 16.71
N ASP A 154 -9.05 12.76 17.70
CA ASP A 154 -9.05 11.45 18.37
C ASP A 154 -9.40 10.28 17.43
N ASP A 155 -10.00 10.55 16.27
CA ASP A 155 -10.28 9.54 15.25
C ASP A 155 -9.05 9.21 14.38
N LEU A 156 -7.95 9.98 14.50
CA LEU A 156 -6.70 9.74 13.77
C LEU A 156 -5.77 8.85 14.59
N PHE A 157 -5.26 7.78 13.98
CA PHE A 157 -4.32 6.86 14.58
C PHE A 157 -3.05 6.73 13.74
N ASN A 158 -1.91 6.62 14.39
CA ASN A 158 -0.63 6.42 13.70
C ASN A 158 -0.55 5.00 13.15
N LEU A 159 -0.47 4.88 11.83
CA LEU A 159 -0.06 3.66 11.14
C LEU A 159 1.43 3.77 10.82
N HIS A 160 2.23 2.97 11.51
CA HIS A 160 3.66 2.88 11.26
C HIS A 160 3.94 1.96 10.07
N LEU A 161 4.60 2.49 9.05
CA LEU A 161 5.08 1.75 7.90
C LEU A 161 6.54 1.38 8.13
N ARG A 162 6.80 0.12 8.49
CA ARG A 162 8.16 -0.37 8.77
C ARG A 162 8.82 -0.88 7.48
N TYR A 163 9.87 -0.20 7.07
CA TYR A 163 10.72 -0.56 5.93
C TYR A 163 12.18 -0.75 6.39
N CYS A 164 13.07 -1.23 5.52
CA CYS A 164 14.49 -1.36 5.90
C CYS A 164 15.12 0.01 6.23
N ASP A 165 14.81 1.05 5.46
CA ASP A 165 15.06 2.47 5.70
C ASP A 165 14.50 3.25 4.47
N PRO A 166 13.75 4.37 4.61
CA PRO A 166 13.22 4.97 5.82
C PRO A 166 11.88 4.38 6.26
N ASN A 167 11.65 4.39 7.57
CA ASN A 167 10.31 4.16 8.13
C ASN A 167 9.38 5.30 7.71
N GLY A 168 8.13 4.93 7.41
CA GLY A 168 7.04 5.86 7.17
C GLY A 168 6.05 5.88 8.31
N GLU A 169 5.24 6.92 8.38
CA GLU A 169 4.09 7.00 9.28
C GLU A 169 2.98 7.82 8.63
N ASN A 170 1.78 7.24 8.62
CA ASN A 170 0.57 7.83 8.05
C ASN A 170 -0.50 7.88 9.14
N TYR A 171 -1.51 8.74 9.00
CA TYR A 171 -2.73 8.58 9.80
C TYR A 171 -3.66 7.58 9.13
N VAL A 172 -4.28 6.72 9.93
CA VAL A 172 -5.49 5.98 9.56
C VAL A 172 -6.65 6.46 10.40
N MET A 173 -7.87 6.30 9.91
CA MET A 173 -9.05 6.84 10.57
C MET A 173 -9.93 5.76 11.19
N ARG A 174 -10.39 6.02 12.41
CA ARG A 174 -11.49 5.28 13.04
C ARG A 174 -12.77 5.50 12.25
N TYR A 175 -13.61 4.48 12.13
CA TYR A 175 -14.98 4.69 11.67
C TYR A 175 -15.79 5.49 12.70
N SER A 176 -16.53 6.51 12.25
CA SER A 176 -17.59 7.14 13.05
C SER A 176 -18.79 7.46 12.17
N PRO A 177 -20.03 7.25 12.65
CA PRO A 177 -21.23 7.64 11.93
C PRO A 177 -21.38 9.16 11.78
N THR A 178 -20.60 9.96 12.52
CA THR A 178 -20.62 11.43 12.42
C THR A 178 -19.76 11.95 11.28
N HIS A 179 -18.89 11.12 10.69
CA HIS A 179 -18.03 11.53 9.59
C HIS A 179 -18.88 11.84 8.36
N GLN A 180 -18.65 13.02 7.79
CA GLN A 180 -19.19 13.41 6.51
C GLN A 180 -18.12 13.17 5.44
N CYS A 181 -18.51 12.48 4.38
CA CYS A 181 -17.62 12.18 3.26
C CYS A 181 -18.20 12.77 1.98
N TRP A 182 -17.33 13.34 1.17
CA TRP A 182 -17.62 13.92 -0.13
C TRP A 182 -16.89 13.12 -1.20
N TYR A 183 -17.53 12.91 -2.34
CA TYR A 183 -16.91 12.31 -3.51
C TYR A 183 -17.53 12.89 -4.78
N PHE A 184 -16.79 12.79 -5.89
CA PHE A 184 -17.23 13.27 -7.19
C PHE A 184 -17.41 12.08 -8.13
N PRO A 185 -18.65 11.67 -8.47
CA PRO A 185 -18.91 10.42 -9.19
C PRO A 185 -18.46 10.44 -10.67
N ASN A 186 -18.42 11.61 -11.29
CA ASN A 186 -18.23 11.79 -12.72
C ASN A 186 -17.12 12.82 -12.99
N MET A 187 -15.92 12.55 -12.46
CA MET A 187 -14.78 13.41 -12.76
C MET A 187 -14.27 13.16 -14.18
N GLU A 188 -14.08 14.25 -14.90
CA GLU A 188 -13.48 14.28 -16.23
C GLU A 188 -11.96 14.46 -16.15
N ALA A 189 -11.23 14.07 -17.21
CA ALA A 189 -9.77 14.04 -17.21
C ALA A 189 -9.10 15.42 -17.05
N ASP A 190 -9.82 16.51 -17.34
CA ASP A 190 -9.39 17.90 -17.18
C ASP A 190 -9.66 18.46 -15.78
N GLN A 191 -10.29 17.68 -14.90
CA GLN A 191 -10.56 18.04 -13.52
C GLN A 191 -9.50 17.47 -12.58
N VAL A 192 -9.19 18.22 -11.53
CA VAL A 192 -8.20 17.84 -10.52
C VAL A 192 -8.78 18.04 -9.13
N ILE A 193 -8.56 17.05 -8.26
CA ILE A 193 -8.77 17.22 -6.82
C ILE A 193 -7.44 17.64 -6.20
N LEU A 194 -7.45 18.72 -5.44
CA LEU A 194 -6.32 19.11 -4.61
C LEU A 194 -6.60 18.71 -3.16
N LEU A 195 -5.90 17.70 -2.66
CA LEU A 195 -5.95 17.27 -1.27
C LEU A 195 -4.86 17.98 -0.47
N LYS A 196 -5.21 18.62 0.64
CA LYS A 196 -4.20 19.08 1.61
C LYS A 196 -3.95 18.00 2.65
N THR A 197 -2.84 17.28 2.49
CA THR A 197 -2.49 16.10 3.28
C THR A 197 -1.62 16.43 4.49
N TYR A 198 -1.05 17.64 4.55
CA TYR A 198 -0.34 18.14 5.73
C TYR A 198 -0.42 19.67 5.82
N GLU A 199 -0.36 20.18 7.04
CA GLU A 199 -0.22 21.61 7.35
C GLU A 199 0.47 21.79 8.71
N SER A 200 1.47 22.67 8.75
CA SER A 200 2.23 22.95 9.97
C SER A 200 1.43 23.79 10.98
N ARG A 201 0.54 24.66 10.50
CA ARG A 201 -0.37 25.44 11.34
C ARG A 201 -1.47 24.59 11.96
N SER A 202 -1.77 24.82 13.24
CA SER A 202 -2.77 24.06 14.00
C SER A 202 -4.20 24.63 13.95
N ASP A 203 -4.37 25.85 13.46
CA ASP A 203 -5.63 26.61 13.47
C ASP A 203 -6.43 26.49 12.17
N VAL A 204 -6.00 25.62 11.26
CA VAL A 204 -6.62 25.35 9.96
C VAL A 204 -6.73 23.84 9.76
N ALA A 205 -7.49 23.41 8.74
CA ALA A 205 -7.55 21.99 8.38
C ALA A 205 -6.15 21.43 8.08
N ARG A 206 -5.71 20.39 8.79
CA ARG A 206 -4.33 19.87 8.70
C ARG A 206 -4.18 18.57 7.94
N PHE A 207 -5.11 17.65 8.18
CA PHE A 207 -5.02 16.27 7.72
C PHE A 207 -6.37 15.90 7.10
N ILE A 208 -6.41 15.83 5.77
CA ILE A 208 -7.58 15.31 5.08
C ILE A 208 -7.50 13.79 5.01
N GLY A 209 -8.52 13.12 5.51
CA GLY A 209 -8.66 11.68 5.35
C GLY A 209 -9.34 11.34 4.03
N TYR A 210 -8.82 10.39 3.29
CA TYR A 210 -9.39 9.95 2.02
C TYR A 210 -9.22 8.45 1.82
N THR A 211 -10.05 7.90 0.92
CA THR A 211 -10.03 6.48 0.55
C THR A 211 -10.66 6.29 -0.82
N ALA A 212 -10.25 5.24 -1.52
CA ALA A 212 -11.11 4.67 -2.55
C ALA A 212 -12.26 3.89 -1.88
N PHE A 213 -13.41 3.82 -2.55
CA PHE A 213 -14.54 3.00 -2.10
C PHE A 213 -15.23 2.31 -3.28
N GLU A 214 -15.98 1.25 -3.00
CA GLU A 214 -16.79 0.60 -4.02
C GLU A 214 -18.07 1.40 -4.21
N ASN A 215 -18.23 2.01 -5.38
CA ASN A 215 -19.42 2.79 -5.68
C ASN A 215 -20.53 1.85 -6.20
N PRO A 216 -21.63 1.63 -5.44
CA PRO A 216 -22.72 0.75 -5.87
C PRO A 216 -23.46 1.30 -7.10
N MET A 217 -23.29 2.58 -7.42
CA MET A 217 -23.89 3.24 -8.59
C MET A 217 -23.00 3.15 -9.83
N SER A 218 -21.78 2.60 -9.74
CA SER A 218 -20.90 2.46 -10.90
C SER A 218 -21.43 1.37 -11.86
N PRO A 219 -21.47 1.63 -13.17
CA PRO A 219 -21.98 0.65 -14.12
C PRO A 219 -21.06 -0.59 -14.21
N PRO A 220 -21.60 -1.78 -14.54
CA PRO A 220 -20.83 -3.03 -14.56
C PRO A 220 -19.61 -3.01 -15.49
N ASP A 221 -19.65 -2.20 -16.54
CA ASP A 221 -18.61 -2.00 -17.56
C ASP A 221 -17.72 -0.78 -17.30
N ALA A 222 -17.87 -0.08 -16.15
CA ALA A 222 -17.02 1.05 -15.81
C ALA A 222 -15.53 0.68 -15.87
N LYS A 223 -14.74 1.61 -16.41
CA LYS A 223 -13.31 1.43 -16.57
C LYS A 223 -12.61 1.25 -15.21
N ILE A 224 -11.48 0.57 -15.25
CA ILE A 224 -10.60 0.41 -14.09
C ILE A 224 -10.05 1.78 -13.73
N HIS A 225 -10.00 2.07 -12.43
CA HIS A 225 -9.47 3.32 -11.88
C HIS A 225 -8.02 3.54 -12.31
N GLU A 226 -7.76 4.62 -13.03
CA GLU A 226 -6.42 5.14 -13.25
C GLU A 226 -6.37 6.58 -12.71
N SER A 227 -5.37 6.85 -11.89
CA SER A 227 -5.12 8.17 -11.35
C SER A 227 -3.65 8.52 -11.47
N VAL A 228 -3.38 9.78 -11.77
CA VAL A 228 -2.04 10.36 -11.64
C VAL A 228 -2.05 11.27 -10.43
N GLU A 229 -1.10 11.04 -9.53
CA GLU A 229 -0.94 11.80 -8.30
C GLU A 229 0.38 12.56 -8.33
N ILE A 230 0.31 13.87 -8.12
CA ILE A 230 1.48 14.73 -7.95
C ILE A 230 1.50 15.23 -6.50
N ARG A 231 2.54 14.85 -5.76
CA ARG A 231 2.77 15.34 -4.40
C ARG A 231 3.63 16.59 -4.43
N THR A 232 3.15 17.65 -3.79
CA THR A 232 3.78 18.97 -3.75
C THR A 232 3.97 19.40 -2.31
N ILE A 233 5.15 19.92 -1.98
CA ILE A 233 5.41 20.56 -0.68
C ILE A 233 5.50 22.06 -0.95
N ALA A 234 4.68 22.84 -0.25
CA ALA A 234 4.67 24.29 -0.32
C ALA A 234 5.28 24.88 0.96
N PHE A 235 6.16 25.86 0.78
CA PHE A 235 6.77 26.65 1.84
C PHE A 235 6.28 28.10 1.70
N LEU A 236 5.58 28.60 2.72
CA LEU A 236 4.85 29.88 2.73
C LEU A 236 5.40 30.83 3.79
#